data_AF-A0A4Y6PN14-F1
#
_entry.id   AF-A0A4Y6PN14-F1
#
_cell.length_a   1.000
_cell.length_b   1.000
_cell.length_c   1.000
_cell.angle_alpha   90.00
_cell.angle_beta   90.00
_cell.angle_gamma   90.00
#
_symmetry.space_group_name_H-M   'P 1'
#
loop_
_entity.id
_entity.type
_entity.pdbx_description
1 polymer ?
#
loop_
_entity_poly.entity_id
_entity_poly.type
_entity_poly.pdbx_seq_one_letter_code
_entity_poly.pdbx_strand_id
1 'polypeptide(L)'
;MSIERFLGVLAADEADSRIELVQVAEPGMVPTLELRFQRHGGDLGWMTHKRMRLAPGQIGDLREAMNLMDPDARDAKISATEKASAHSLRVVGAEDTERSSG
;
A
#
# COMPACT_ATOMS: atom_id res chain seq x y z
N MET A 1 -1.52 -10.06 -14.36
CA MET A 1 -2.33 -9.07 -13.60
C MET A 1 -1.96 -9.19 -12.13
N SER A 2 -1.60 -8.10 -11.47
CA SER A 2 -1.31 -8.07 -10.03
C SER A 2 -2.53 -7.60 -9.25
N ILE A 3 -2.76 -8.18 -8.08
CA ILE A 3 -3.76 -7.73 -7.11
C ILE A 3 -3.07 -6.73 -6.18
N GLU A 4 -3.66 -5.54 -6.04
CA GLU A 4 -3.14 -4.49 -5.17
C GLU A 4 -4.14 -4.16 -4.06
N ARG A 5 -3.61 -3.90 -2.87
CA ARG A 5 -4.40 -3.48 -1.72
C ARG A 5 -3.70 -2.34 -1.01
N PHE A 6 -4.33 -1.18 -1.03
CA PHE A 6 -3.88 -0.02 -0.27
C PHE A 6 -3.95 -0.31 1.23
N LEU A 7 -2.85 -0.06 1.95
CA LEU A 7 -2.75 -0.29 3.40
C LEU A 7 -2.71 1.02 4.19
N GLY A 8 -2.27 2.13 3.59
CA GLY A 8 -2.25 3.43 4.26
C GLY A 8 -1.23 4.40 3.67
N VAL A 9 -1.23 5.61 4.21
CA VAL A 9 -0.18 6.62 3.99
C VAL A 9 0.73 6.62 5.21
N LEU A 10 2.03 6.40 5.01
CA LEU A 10 3.02 6.36 6.10
C LEU A 10 3.59 7.73 6.44
N ALA A 11 3.75 8.58 5.42
CA ALA A 11 4.21 9.94 5.57
C ALA A 11 3.58 10.79 4.47
N ALA A 12 3.17 12.00 4.81
CA ALA A 12 2.80 13.03 3.84
C ALA A 12 3.70 14.23 4.11
N ASP A 13 4.43 14.66 3.09
CA ASP A 13 5.25 15.85 3.16
C ASP A 13 4.65 16.85 2.19
N GLU A 14 4.09 17.92 2.75
CA GLU A 14 3.34 18.96 2.03
C GLU A 14 2.05 18.45 1.35
N ALA A 15 1.23 19.37 0.81
CA ALA A 15 -0.05 19.02 0.18
C ALA A 15 0.10 18.13 -1.07
N ASP A 16 1.31 18.06 -1.63
CA ASP A 16 1.55 17.53 -2.98
C ASP A 16 2.40 16.25 -3.02
N SER A 17 2.81 15.69 -1.87
CA SER A 17 3.57 14.43 -1.85
C SER A 17 3.22 13.51 -0.69
N ARG A 18 3.25 12.20 -0.94
CA ARG A 18 2.99 11.18 0.09
C ARG A 18 3.72 9.88 -0.16
N ILE A 19 3.98 9.14 0.90
CA ILE A 19 4.46 7.76 0.87
C ILE A 19 3.28 6.84 1.20
N GLU A 20 2.87 6.03 0.23
CA GLU A 20 1.85 5.00 0.41
C GLU A 20 2.48 3.65 0.68
N LEU A 21 1.82 2.87 1.54
CA LEU A 21 2.08 1.46 1.70
C LEU A 21 0.98 0.66 0.98
N VAL A 22 1.39 -0.23 0.09
CA VAL A 22 0.51 -1.06 -0.72
C VAL A 22 0.94 -2.51 -0.58
N GLN A 23 0.00 -3.42 -0.38
CA GLN A 23 0.24 -4.85 -0.56
C GLN A 23 0.02 -5.22 -2.03
N VAL A 24 0.97 -5.94 -2.63
CA VAL A 24 0.88 -6.41 -4.01
C VAL A 24 1.06 -7.91 -4.07
N ALA A 25 0.23 -8.59 -4.85
CA ALA A 25 0.28 -10.02 -5.07
C ALA A 25 0.19 -10.35 -6.56
N GLU A 26 0.97 -11.33 -7.00
CA GLU A 26 0.85 -11.92 -8.34
C GLU A 26 0.27 -13.34 -8.20
N PRO A 27 -0.48 -13.85 -9.19
CA PRO A 27 -1.04 -15.19 -9.13
C PRO A 27 0.04 -16.25 -8.87
N GLY A 28 -0.13 -17.03 -7.81
CA GLY A 28 0.83 -18.07 -7.41
C GLY A 28 2.02 -17.57 -6.56
N MET A 29 2.12 -16.28 -6.28
CA MET A 29 3.18 -15.70 -5.46
C MET A 29 2.68 -15.28 -4.08
N VAL A 30 3.56 -15.30 -3.09
CA VAL A 30 3.27 -14.76 -1.75
C VAL A 30 3.11 -13.24 -1.85
N PRO A 31 2.01 -12.65 -1.34
CA PRO A 31 1.84 -11.20 -1.32
C PRO A 31 3.00 -10.50 -0.61
N THR A 32 3.45 -9.38 -1.16
CA THR A 32 4.49 -8.55 -0.56
C THR A 32 4.04 -7.11 -0.35
N LEU A 33 4.86 -6.31 0.32
CA LEU A 33 4.64 -4.89 0.54
C LEU A 33 5.43 -4.06 -0.48
N GLU A 34 4.86 -2.94 -0.88
CA GLU A 34 5.45 -1.95 -1.76
C GLU A 34 5.24 -0.56 -1.17
N LEU A 35 6.33 0.18 -1.04
CA LEU A 35 6.33 1.59 -0.69
C LEU A 35 6.31 2.41 -1.97
N ARG A 36 5.35 3.33 -2.09
CA ARG A 36 5.22 4.22 -3.25
C ARG A 36 5.34 5.66 -2.81
N PHE A 37 6.35 6.35 -3.34
CA PHE A 37 6.39 7.80 -3.26
C PHE A 37 5.52 8.37 -4.38
N GLN A 38 4.42 8.99 -3.98
CA GLN A 38 3.43 9.62 -4.84
C GLN A 38 3.62 11.14 -4.84
N ARG A 39 3.32 11.78 -5.98
CA ARG A 39 3.16 13.22 -6.10
C ARG A 39 1.82 13.57 -6.72
N HIS A 40 1.23 14.67 -6.30
CA HIS A 40 -0.02 15.17 -6.87
C HIS A 40 0.26 15.88 -8.20
N GLY A 41 -0.28 15.36 -9.30
CA GLY A 41 -0.11 15.87 -10.66
C GLY A 41 -1.20 16.86 -11.09
N GLY A 42 -1.88 17.50 -10.15
CA GLY A 42 -3.06 18.33 -10.44
C GLY A 42 -4.23 17.46 -10.90
N ASP A 43 -4.70 17.64 -12.14
CA ASP A 43 -5.86 16.95 -12.69
C ASP A 43 -5.64 15.44 -12.89
N LEU A 44 -4.38 14.99 -12.94
CA LEU A 44 -4.01 13.58 -13.06
C LEU A 44 -4.09 12.82 -11.72
N GLY A 45 -4.34 13.54 -10.61
CA GLY A 45 -4.39 12.97 -9.26
C GLY A 45 -3.01 12.50 -8.78
N TRP A 46 -3.00 11.44 -7.98
CA TRP A 46 -1.78 10.90 -7.39
C TRP A 46 -1.01 10.02 -8.37
N MET A 47 0.25 10.38 -8.62
CA MET A 47 1.12 9.67 -9.55
C MET A 47 2.33 9.09 -8.83
N THR A 48 2.63 7.82 -9.12
CA THR A 48 3.77 7.13 -8.53
C THR A 48 5.07 7.60 -9.17
N HIS A 49 5.85 8.35 -8.41
CA HIS A 49 7.13 8.87 -8.88
C HIS A 49 8.28 7.90 -8.59
N LYS A 50 8.25 7.23 -7.43
CA LYS A 50 9.20 6.15 -7.09
C LYS A 50 8.48 5.03 -6.37
N ARG A 51 8.97 3.80 -6.51
CA ARG A 51 8.48 2.65 -5.75
C ARG A 51 9.62 1.74 -5.31
N MET A 52 9.43 1.09 -4.17
CA MET A 52 10.32 0.09 -3.62
C MET A 52 9.48 -1.10 -3.15
N ARG A 53 9.77 -2.29 -3.67
CA ARG A 53 9.12 -3.52 -3.26
C ARG A 53 9.97 -4.23 -2.23
N LEU A 54 9.35 -4.67 -1.13
CA LEU A 54 10.02 -5.45 -0.11
C LEU A 54 10.24 -6.87 -0.64
N ALA A 55 11.45 -7.39 -0.42
CA ALA A 55 11.79 -8.76 -0.72
C ALA A 55 11.12 -9.73 0.27
N PRO A 56 10.94 -11.00 -0.12
CA PRO A 56 10.53 -12.06 0.80
C PRO A 56 11.44 -12.08 2.04
N GLY A 57 10.86 -12.09 3.24
CA GLY A 57 11.59 -12.03 4.51
C GLY A 57 11.67 -10.63 5.14
N GLN A 58 11.82 -9.57 4.34
CA GLN A 58 11.95 -8.19 4.85
C GLN A 58 10.70 -7.69 5.58
N ILE A 59 9.53 -8.26 5.29
CA ILE A 59 8.28 -7.95 5.99
C ILE A 59 8.34 -8.44 7.44
N GLY A 60 8.95 -9.60 7.67
CA GLY A 60 9.17 -10.14 9.01
C GLY A 60 10.09 -9.24 9.81
N ASP A 61 11.23 -8.89 9.23
CA ASP A 61 12.23 -8.00 9.84
C ASP A 61 11.64 -6.62 10.15
N LEU A 62 10.85 -6.06 9.23
CA LEU A 62 10.17 -4.78 9.45
C LEU A 62 9.20 -4.86 10.62
N ARG A 63 8.39 -5.92 10.69
CA ARG A 63 7.45 -6.14 11.81
C ARG A 63 8.20 -6.25 13.13
N GLU A 64 9.30 -7.00 13.16
CA GLU A 64 10.11 -7.15 14.36
C GLU A 64 10.71 -5.80 14.81
N ALA A 65 11.30 -5.05 13.88
CA ALA A 65 11.81 -3.71 14.14
C ALA A 65 10.72 -2.77 14.69
N MET A 66 9.52 -2.77 14.10
CA MET A 66 8.40 -1.95 14.59
C MET A 66 7.97 -2.34 16.02
N ASN A 67 7.93 -3.64 16.34
CA ASN A 67 7.59 -4.10 17.69
C ASN A 67 8.66 -3.75 18.73
N LEU A 68 9.92 -3.58 18.32
CA LEU A 68 11.00 -3.14 19.20
C LEU A 68 10.99 -1.63 19.44
N MET A 69 10.46 -0.86 18.49
CA MET A 69 10.36 0.61 18.59
C MET A 69 9.19 1.07 19.47
N ASP A 70 8.11 0.29 19.54
CA ASP A 70 6.95 0.59 20.37
C ASP A 70 6.46 -0.70 21.06
N PRO A 71 7.01 -1.01 22.25
CA PRO A 71 6.60 -2.19 23.01
C PRO A 71 5.14 -2.11 23.49
N ASP A 72 4.57 -0.90 23.62
CA ASP A 72 3.19 -0.70 24.07
C ASP A 72 2.18 -0.93 22.91
N ALA A 73 2.55 -0.61 21.66
CA ALA A 73 1.75 -0.94 20.48
C ALA A 73 1.55 -2.45 20.27
N ARG A 74 2.43 -3.28 20.85
CA ARG A 74 2.34 -4.74 20.80
C ARG A 74 1.08 -5.29 21.48
N ASP A 75 0.60 -4.60 22.51
CA ASP A 75 -0.58 -4.99 23.30
C ASP A 75 -1.86 -4.28 22.85
N ALA A 76 -1.77 -3.39 21.85
CA ALA A 76 -2.94 -2.76 21.26
C ALA A 76 -3.81 -3.80 20.53
N LYS A 77 -4.95 -4.16 21.14
CA LYS A 77 -5.95 -5.04 20.53
C LYS A 77 -6.56 -4.36 19.31
N ILE A 78 -6.06 -4.69 18.12
CA ILE A 78 -6.72 -4.35 16.85
C ILE A 78 -8.10 -5.02 16.86
N SER A 79 -9.15 -4.20 16.79
CA SER A 79 -10.53 -4.69 16.86
C SER A 79 -10.86 -5.57 15.64
N ALA A 80 -11.82 -6.49 15.80
CA ALA A 80 -12.27 -7.34 14.68
C ALA A 80 -12.78 -6.51 13.48
N THR A 81 -13.32 -5.32 13.76
CA THR A 81 -13.84 -4.37 12.76
C THR A 81 -12.71 -3.73 11.94
N GLU A 82 -11.59 -3.39 12.56
CA GLU A 82 -10.38 -2.90 11.86
C GLU A 82 -9.76 -3.99 10.98
N LYS A 83 -9.80 -5.25 11.42
CA LYS A 83 -9.36 -6.39 10.59
C LYS A 83 -10.27 -6.64 9.38
N ALA A 84 -11.58 -6.45 9.55
CA ALA A 84 -12.58 -6.67 8.50
C ALA A 84 -12.55 -5.58 7.41
N SER A 85 -12.41 -4.31 7.81
CA SER A 85 -12.28 -3.17 6.88
C SER A 85 -10.99 -3.24 6.05
N ALA A 86 -9.93 -3.80 6.61
CA ALA A 86 -8.72 -4.07 5.87
C ALA A 86 -9.00 -5.08 4.72
N HIS A 87 -9.88 -6.07 4.90
CA HIS A 87 -10.10 -7.19 3.98
C HIS A 87 -10.82 -6.85 2.65
N SER A 88 -11.23 -5.60 2.43
CA SER A 88 -11.93 -5.17 1.21
C SER A 88 -10.95 -5.03 0.03
N LEU A 89 -10.75 -6.14 -0.70
CA LEU A 89 -9.96 -6.19 -1.92
C LEU A 89 -10.63 -5.35 -3.02
N ARG A 90 -10.02 -4.23 -3.42
CA ARG A 90 -10.37 -3.54 -4.67
C ARG A 90 -9.53 -4.13 -5.80
N VAL A 91 -10.19 -4.80 -6.73
CA VAL A 91 -9.59 -5.21 -8.00
C VAL A 91 -9.50 -3.98 -8.89
N VAL A 92 -8.30 -3.43 -9.08
CA VAL A 92 -8.07 -2.40 -10.10
C VAL A 92 -7.85 -3.13 -11.43
N GLY A 93 -8.90 -3.20 -12.25
CA GLY A 93 -8.85 -3.76 -13.59
C GLY A 93 -8.04 -2.88 -14.53
N ALA A 94 -7.17 -3.48 -15.32
CA ALA A 94 -6.40 -2.83 -16.37
C ALA A 94 -7.25 -2.68 -17.65
N GLU A 95 -8.38 -1.97 -17.56
CA GLU A 95 -9.31 -1.79 -18.71
C GLU A 95 -9.72 -0.33 -18.98
N ASP A 96 -9.14 0.68 -18.31
CA ASP A 96 -9.36 2.10 -18.69
C ASP A 96 -8.32 2.60 -19.71
N THR A 97 -8.14 1.85 -20.79
CA THR A 97 -7.43 2.34 -21.97
C THR A 97 -8.20 1.97 -23.22
N GLU A 98 -9.47 2.39 -23.34
CA GLU A 98 -10.11 2.47 -24.65
C GLU A 98 -11.27 3.48 -24.71
N ARG A 99 -11.00 4.58 -25.45
CA ARG A 99 -11.93 5.40 -26.25
C ARG A 99 -13.05 6.16 -25.52
N SER A 100 -12.77 7.45 -25.28
CA SER A 100 -13.75 8.51 -25.53
C SER A 100 -13.24 9.43 -26.63
N SER A 101 -13.78 9.23 -27.84
CA SER A 101 -13.72 10.14 -28.98
C SER A 101 -14.94 9.85 -29.82
N GLY A 102 -15.93 10.76 -29.77
CA GLY A 102 -17.18 10.68 -30.54
C GLY A 102 -18.40 10.89 -29.68
#